data_AF-A0A7V9BVA7-F1
#
_entry.id   AF-A0A7V9BVA7-F1
#
_cell.length_a   1.000
_cell.length_b   1.000
_cell.length_c   1.000
_cell.angle_alpha   90.00
_cell.angle_beta   90.00
_cell.angle_gamma   90.00
#
_symmetry.space_group_name_H-M   'P 1'
#
loop_
_entity.id
_entity.type
_entity.pdbx_description
1 polymer ?
#
loop_
_entity_poly.entity_id
_entity_poly.type
_entity_poly.pdbx_seq_one_letter_code
_entity_poly.pdbx_strand_id
1 'polypeptide(L)'
;MAGDGSSPIEHLVTSGTFSLDGGTWDVDNNVWLVGDDAEVIVIDAAHDAAAIVAAVGGRRVVAVICTHGHDDHIGAAGELRHA
;
A
#
# COMPACT_ATOMS: atom_id res chain seq x y z
N MET A 1 -4.56 -11.76 -28.79
CA MET A 1 -3.55 -11.09 -27.96
C MET A 1 -3.92 -11.40 -26.52
N ALA A 2 -3.33 -12.44 -25.94
CA ALA A 2 -3.47 -12.72 -24.52
C ALA A 2 -2.52 -11.75 -23.81
N GLY A 3 -3.06 -10.85 -22.99
CA GLY A 3 -2.25 -9.90 -22.21
C GLY A 3 -1.37 -10.66 -21.23
N ASP A 4 -0.10 -10.32 -21.24
CA ASP A 4 0.86 -10.61 -20.20
C ASP A 4 0.41 -9.94 -18.88
N GLY A 5 -0.06 -10.76 -17.94
CA GLY A 5 0.72 -10.92 -16.72
C GLY A 5 0.57 -9.99 -15.51
N SER A 6 -0.26 -8.94 -15.46
CA SER A 6 -0.76 -8.40 -14.17
C SER A 6 -2.00 -7.51 -14.36
N SER A 7 -2.85 -7.42 -13.33
CA SER A 7 -3.96 -6.45 -13.35
C SER A 7 -3.38 -5.05 -13.16
N PRO A 8 -3.80 -4.04 -13.95
CA PRO A 8 -3.31 -2.66 -13.76
C PRO A 8 -3.73 -2.05 -12.41
N ILE A 9 -4.63 -2.72 -11.71
CA ILE A 9 -5.11 -2.37 -10.37
C ILE A 9 -5.10 -3.63 -9.53
N GLU A 10 -4.35 -3.63 -8.44
CA GLU A 10 -4.31 -4.70 -7.45
C GLU A 10 -4.68 -4.16 -6.07
N HIS A 11 -5.17 -5.06 -5.24
CA HIS A 11 -5.71 -4.75 -3.92
C HIS A 11 -5.16 -5.74 -2.90
N LEU A 12 -4.77 -5.23 -1.74
CA LEU A 12 -4.47 -6.03 -0.57
C LEU A 12 -5.07 -5.38 0.67
N VAL A 13 -5.28 -6.19 1.70
CA VAL A 13 -5.69 -5.74 3.02
C VAL A 13 -4.51 -5.94 3.96
N THR A 14 -4.20 -4.91 4.75
CA THR A 14 -3.27 -5.02 5.88
C THR A 14 -4.02 -4.68 7.15
N SER A 15 -3.81 -5.47 8.21
CA SER A 15 -4.46 -5.26 9.51
C SER A 15 -3.50 -4.60 10.48
N GLY A 16 -4.02 -3.73 11.33
CA GLY A 16 -3.25 -3.05 12.37
C GLY A 16 -4.16 -2.22 13.26
N THR A 17 -3.64 -1.12 13.78
CA THR A 17 -4.39 -0.24 14.68
C THR A 17 -4.51 1.16 14.09
N PHE A 18 -5.68 1.77 14.27
CA PHE A 18 -5.92 3.19 14.01
C PHE A 18 -6.10 3.92 15.34
N SER A 19 -5.43 5.07 15.51
CA SER A 19 -5.56 5.89 16.73
C SER A 19 -6.04 7.30 16.43
N LEU A 20 -7.16 7.70 17.04
CA LEU A 20 -7.72 9.05 16.92
C LEU A 20 -8.49 9.43 18.19
N ASP A 21 -8.38 10.70 18.60
CA ASP A 21 -9.11 11.27 19.73
C ASP A 21 -9.01 10.47 21.04
N GLY A 22 -7.85 9.85 21.28
CA GLY A 22 -7.58 9.07 22.50
C GLY A 22 -8.14 7.64 22.49
N GLY A 23 -8.75 7.21 21.39
CA GLY A 23 -9.09 5.81 21.14
C GLY A 23 -8.09 5.12 20.22
N THR A 24 -8.05 3.79 20.31
CA THR A 24 -7.31 2.91 19.41
C THR A 24 -8.19 1.71 19.08
N TRP A 25 -8.26 1.34 17.80
CA TRP A 25 -9.12 0.27 17.29
C TRP A 25 -8.35 -0.64 16.35
N ASP A 26 -8.62 -1.94 16.42
CA ASP A 26 -8.18 -2.89 15.41
C ASP A 26 -8.95 -2.62 14.11
N VAL A 27 -8.21 -2.48 13.01
CA VAL A 27 -8.76 -2.13 11.70
C VAL A 27 -8.11 -2.97 10.60
N ASP A 28 -8.88 -3.16 9.54
CA ASP A 28 -8.41 -3.66 8.26
C ASP A 28 -8.39 -2.48 7.27
N ASN A 29 -7.20 -2.15 6.75
CA ASN A 29 -7.04 -1.08 5.77
C ASN A 29 -6.75 -1.65 4.39
N ASN A 30 -7.41 -1.07 3.39
CA ASN A 30 -7.14 -1.37 2.00
C ASN A 30 -5.91 -0.62 1.54
N VAL A 31 -5.01 -1.35 0.89
CA VAL A 31 -3.89 -0.78 0.14
C VAL A 31 -4.14 -1.09 -1.34
N TRP A 32 -3.90 -0.12 -2.20
CA TRP A 32 -4.06 -0.31 -3.65
C TRP A 32 -2.73 -0.11 -4.37
N LEU A 33 -2.50 -0.96 -5.35
CA LEU A 33 -1.39 -0.85 -6.29
C LEU A 33 -1.97 -0.53 -7.66
N VAL A 34 -1.48 0.55 -8.28
CA VAL A 34 -1.95 0.97 -9.61
C VAL A 34 -0.75 1.22 -10.50
N GLY A 35 -0.68 0.49 -11.62
CA GLY A 35 0.51 0.51 -12.47
C GLY A 35 0.50 -0.55 -13.56
N ASP A 36 1.69 -0.89 -14.04
CA ASP A 36 1.93 -1.95 -15.02
C ASP A 36 3.04 -2.89 -14.51
N ASP A 37 3.61 -3.72 -15.38
CA ASP A 37 4.66 -4.68 -15.03
C ASP A 37 6.02 -4.03 -14.72
N ALA A 38 6.18 -2.72 -14.97
CA ALA A 38 7.43 -2.00 -14.73
C ALA A 38 7.33 -1.05 -13.52
N GLU A 39 6.25 -0.30 -13.39
CA GLU A 39 6.12 0.79 -12.42
C GLU A 39 4.77 0.79 -11.72
N VAL A 40 4.75 1.22 -10.45
CA VAL A 40 3.54 1.19 -9.63
C VAL A 40 3.46 2.35 -8.65
N ILE A 41 2.24 2.84 -8.43
CA ILE A 41 1.89 3.74 -7.32
C ILE A 41 1.25 2.90 -6.22
N VAL A 42 1.67 3.14 -4.97
CA VAL A 42 1.03 2.59 -3.78
C VAL A 42 0.08 3.64 -3.18
N ILE A 43 -1.18 3.28 -2.96
CA ILE A 43 -2.16 4.15 -2.30
C ILE A 43 -2.44 3.60 -0.90
N ASP A 44 -2.28 4.46 0.10
CA ASP A 44 -2.50 4.18 1.53
C ASP A 44 -1.68 2.99 2.05
N ALA A 45 -0.36 3.18 2.11
CA ALA A 45 0.55 2.21 2.71
C ALA A 45 0.35 2.12 4.23
N ALA A 46 -0.62 1.28 4.62
CA ALA A 46 -1.16 1.20 5.97
C ALA A 46 -0.21 0.52 6.97
N HIS A 47 -0.26 -0.81 7.14
CA HIS A 47 0.33 -1.47 8.32
C HIS A 47 1.52 -2.40 8.03
N ASP A 48 1.48 -3.18 6.94
CA ASP A 48 2.47 -4.23 6.66
C ASP A 48 3.32 -3.89 5.43
N ALA A 49 4.45 -3.22 5.67
CA ALA A 49 5.38 -2.85 4.60
C ALA A 49 5.91 -4.07 3.83
N ALA A 50 6.15 -5.20 4.51
CA ALA A 50 6.69 -6.40 3.87
C ALA A 50 5.66 -7.03 2.92
N ALA A 51 4.40 -7.11 3.33
CA ALA A 51 3.31 -7.56 2.46
C ALA A 51 3.12 -6.63 1.26
N ILE A 52 3.21 -5.31 1.46
CA ILE A 52 3.11 -4.33 0.37
C ILE A 52 4.28 -4.49 -0.61
N VAL A 53 5.52 -4.61 -0.13
CA VAL A 53 6.71 -4.83 -0.98
C VAL A 53 6.61 -6.14 -1.76
N ALA A 54 6.11 -7.21 -1.12
CA ALA A 54 5.87 -8.48 -1.80
C ALA A 54 4.83 -8.33 -2.92
N ALA A 55 3.74 -7.59 -2.68
CA ALA A 55 2.72 -7.31 -3.69
C ALA A 55 3.24 -6.39 -4.81
N VAL A 56 4.10 -5.41 -4.50
CA VAL A 56 4.82 -4.60 -5.51
C VAL A 56 5.66 -5.48 -6.44
N GLY A 57 6.17 -6.62 -5.97
CA GLY A 57 6.73 -7.65 -6.86
C GLY A 57 7.98 -7.19 -7.64
N GLY A 58 8.76 -6.26 -7.10
CA GLY A 58 9.98 -5.73 -7.73
C GLY A 58 9.76 -4.65 -8.79
N ARG A 59 8.51 -4.22 -9.01
CA ARG A 59 8.20 -3.03 -9.83
C ARG A 59 8.77 -1.78 -9.17
N ARG A 60 9.11 -0.78 -9.98
CA ARG A 60 9.60 0.51 -9.49
C ARG A 60 8.45 1.27 -8.83
N VAL A 61 8.54 1.51 -7.52
CA VAL A 61 7.59 2.39 -6.83
C VAL A 61 7.86 3.83 -7.24
N VAL A 62 6.90 4.44 -7.96
CA VAL A 62 7.03 5.83 -8.44
C VAL A 62 6.50 6.84 -7.44
N ALA A 63 5.52 6.45 -6.63
CA ALA A 63 4.93 7.27 -5.59
C ALA A 63 4.24 6.41 -4.54
N VAL A 64 4.22 6.92 -3.31
CA VAL A 64 3.29 6.50 -2.26
C VAL A 64 2.33 7.66 -2.04
N ILE A 65 1.03 7.43 -2.26
CA ILE A 65 -0.02 8.43 -2.12
C ILE A 65 -0.84 8.10 -0.88
N CYS A 66 -0.79 8.97 0.11
CA CYS A 66 -1.65 8.89 1.30
C CYS A 66 -2.88 9.78 1.08
N THR A 67 -4.06 9.21 1.24
CA THR A 67 -5.33 9.95 1.11
C THR A 67 -5.46 11.02 2.20
N HIS A 68 -4.92 10.75 3.39
CA HIS A 68 -4.79 11.69 4.51
C HIS A 68 -3.70 11.21 5.50
N GLY A 69 -3.55 11.92 6.64
CA GLY A 69 -2.40 11.78 7.56
C GLY A 69 -2.64 10.98 8.84
N HIS A 70 -3.66 10.12 8.89
CA HIS A 70 -3.84 9.22 10.03
C HIS A 70 -2.87 8.02 9.95
N ASP A 71 -2.54 7.44 11.11
CA ASP A 71 -1.55 6.37 11.25
C ASP A 71 -1.88 5.14 10.40
N ASP A 72 -3.15 4.82 10.25
CA ASP A 72 -3.66 3.71 9.46
C ASP A 72 -3.60 3.91 7.93
N HIS A 73 -3.20 5.10 7.45
CA HIS A 73 -2.98 5.38 6.03
C HIS A 73 -1.51 5.69 5.69
N ILE A 74 -0.67 5.94 6.69
CA ILE A 74 0.74 6.35 6.49
C ILE A 74 1.76 5.42 7.16
N GLY A 75 1.31 4.46 7.97
CA GLY A 75 2.16 3.68 8.87
C GLY A 75 3.37 3.03 8.21
N ALA A 76 3.17 2.43 7.03
CA ALA A 76 4.23 1.79 6.24
C ALA A 76 4.85 2.72 5.17
N ALA A 77 4.30 3.91 4.95
CA ALA A 77 4.72 4.79 3.85
C ALA A 77 6.21 5.16 3.89
N GLY A 78 6.76 5.38 5.09
CA GLY A 78 8.17 5.68 5.27
C GLY A 78 9.12 4.54 4.93
N GLU A 79 8.68 3.29 5.11
CA GLU A 79 9.48 2.09 4.85
C GLU A 79 9.63 1.80 3.36
N LEU A 80 8.60 2.16 2.58
CA LEU A 80 8.56 2.01 1.12
C LEU A 80 9.50 2.95 0.36
N ARG A 81 10.16 3.92 1.02
CA ARG A 81 11.07 4.89 0.37
C ARG A 81 12.28 4.25 -0.34
N HIS A 82 12.59 3.00 -0.01
CA HIS A 82 13.73 2.24 -0.55
C HIS A 82 13.29 0.95 -1.27
N ALA A 83 11.97 0.79 -1.48
CA ALA A 83 11.41 -0.37 -2.17
C ALA A 83 11.55 -0.24 -3.70
#